data_AF-A0A2M9G1V3-F1
#
_entry.id   AF-A0A2M9G1V3-F1
#
_cell.length_a   1.000
_cell.length_b   1.000
_cell.length_c   1.000
_cell.angle_alpha   90.00
_cell.angle_beta   90.00
_cell.angle_gamma   90.00
#
_symmetry.space_group_name_H-M   'P 1'
#
loop_
_entity.id
_entity.type
_entity.pdbx_description
1 polymer ?
#
loop_
_entity_poly.entity_id
_entity_poly.type
_entity_poly.pdbx_seq_one_letter_code
_entity_poly.pdbx_strand_id
1 'polypeptide(L)'
;MTRRSACRRGRAATSRLASRPDAPSAGPRPVSRRCAPGPGLSDAVGNSGAGRSRWLPPFATIAAGALIYLLAYDAPMLRALEGRTIDWRFQARGAATAGPEVLLVLIDDSSIASAGGWPLPRRVLADAVTALRDAGARVIALDLLLADPQGEGDMELVRRVGADDDVVVPFAFVFDGGGERAPPAVREAAVDIRQGIGAGGGRGGVVPPFPALARAAEMGHAEVIVDADNRLRFLHAAIPH
;
A
#
# COMPACT_ATOMS: atom_id res chain seq x y z
N MET A 1 -62.45 30.66 -2.01
CA MET A 1 -62.87 31.97 -1.46
C MET A 1 -61.62 32.85 -1.32
N THR A 2 -61.45 33.82 -2.23
CA THR A 2 -61.54 35.28 -1.97
C THR A 2 -60.34 35.86 -1.20
N ARG A 3 -59.41 36.55 -1.90
CA ARG A 3 -59.33 38.03 -2.09
C ARG A 3 -58.55 38.69 -0.92
N ARG A 4 -57.73 39.76 -1.05
CA ARG A 4 -57.35 40.76 -2.08
C ARG A 4 -55.88 41.13 -1.76
N SER A 5 -54.90 41.29 -2.66
CA SER A 5 -54.73 42.32 -3.70
C SER A 5 -54.74 43.79 -3.21
N ALA A 6 -53.60 44.47 -3.23
CA ALA A 6 -53.53 45.92 -3.48
C ALA A 6 -52.13 46.34 -3.98
N CYS A 7 -52.07 46.83 -5.22
CA CYS A 7 -50.92 47.53 -5.79
C CYS A 7 -51.47 48.65 -6.67
N ARG A 8 -51.04 49.91 -6.47
CA ARG A 8 -50.83 50.88 -7.56
C ARG A 8 -50.18 52.19 -7.13
N ARG A 9 -49.59 52.85 -8.13
CA ARG A 9 -48.87 54.13 -8.11
C ARG A 9 -49.78 55.29 -8.51
N GLY A 10 -49.46 56.51 -8.07
CA GLY A 10 -49.74 57.79 -8.74
C GLY A 10 -48.55 58.73 -8.45
N ARG A 11 -47.73 59.14 -9.43
CA ARG A 11 -47.91 60.15 -10.50
C ARG A 11 -47.87 61.60 -9.99
N ALA A 12 -47.03 62.39 -10.66
CA ALA A 12 -46.70 63.79 -10.35
C ALA A 12 -47.51 64.79 -11.18
N ALA A 13 -47.55 66.06 -10.74
CA ALA A 13 -47.84 67.25 -11.55
C ALA A 13 -47.45 68.56 -10.80
N THR A 14 -46.64 69.42 -11.43
CA THR A 14 -46.83 70.88 -11.72
C THR A 14 -47.70 71.77 -10.79
N SER A 15 -47.50 73.08 -10.58
CA SER A 15 -46.53 74.08 -11.10
C SER A 15 -46.79 75.52 -10.53
N ARG A 16 -45.76 76.39 -10.60
CA ARG A 16 -45.79 77.87 -10.86
C ARG A 16 -46.44 78.90 -9.87
N LEU A 17 -45.59 79.91 -9.60
CA LEU A 17 -45.80 81.38 -9.57
C LEU A 17 -46.35 82.16 -8.34
N ALA A 18 -45.51 83.14 -7.93
CA ALA A 18 -45.81 84.52 -7.48
C ALA A 18 -46.74 84.76 -6.27
N SER A 19 -46.35 85.53 -5.25
CA SER A 19 -46.05 86.98 -5.35
C SER A 19 -45.26 87.56 -4.15
N ARG A 20 -44.77 88.80 -4.32
CA ARG A 20 -44.17 89.73 -3.33
C ARG A 20 -45.25 90.71 -2.80
N PRO A 21 -45.00 91.61 -1.81
CA PRO A 21 -43.74 92.13 -1.27
C PRO A 21 -43.55 91.74 0.24
N ASP A 22 -42.84 92.41 1.17
CA ASP A 22 -42.22 93.75 1.23
C ASP A 22 -41.01 93.86 2.21
N ALA A 23 -40.57 95.09 2.52
CA ALA A 23 -39.48 95.51 3.42
C ALA A 23 -40.02 96.60 4.42
N PRO A 24 -39.25 97.25 5.33
CA PRO A 24 -37.78 97.33 5.54
C PRO A 24 -37.38 96.88 6.99
N SER A 25 -36.28 97.28 7.69
CA SER A 25 -35.22 98.28 7.45
C SER A 25 -33.88 97.98 8.19
N ALA A 26 -32.78 98.28 7.49
CA ALA A 26 -31.58 99.00 7.95
C ALA A 26 -30.82 98.61 9.25
N GLY A 27 -29.59 98.12 9.08
CA GLY A 27 -28.49 98.12 10.05
C GLY A 27 -27.14 98.06 9.32
N PRO A 28 -26.08 98.77 9.75
CA PRO A 28 -24.87 98.99 8.93
C PRO A 28 -23.87 97.81 8.95
N ARG A 29 -23.15 97.65 7.84
CA ARG A 29 -22.07 96.66 7.64
C ARG A 29 -20.72 97.19 8.15
N PRO A 30 -19.77 96.31 8.46
CA PRO A 30 -18.42 96.52 7.94
C PRO A 30 -17.73 95.28 7.31
N VAL A 31 -17.02 95.58 6.22
CA VAL A 31 -15.74 95.01 5.74
C VAL A 31 -15.64 93.51 5.39
N SER A 32 -15.28 93.31 4.12
CA SER A 32 -14.92 92.07 3.45
C SER A 32 -13.68 91.34 3.98
N ARG A 33 -13.69 90.00 3.89
CA ARG A 33 -12.54 89.22 3.38
C ARG A 33 -13.03 88.18 2.37
N ARG A 34 -12.34 88.07 1.24
CA ARG A 34 -12.57 87.01 0.25
C ARG A 34 -11.79 85.78 0.68
N CYS A 35 -12.44 84.62 0.77
CA CYS A 35 -11.78 83.33 0.85
C CYS A 35 -11.97 82.60 -0.49
N ALA A 36 -10.89 82.06 -1.05
CA ALA A 36 -10.94 81.22 -2.24
C ALA A 36 -11.44 79.80 -1.88
N PRO A 37 -12.09 79.07 -2.80
CA PRO A 37 -12.54 77.71 -2.55
C PRO A 37 -11.37 76.72 -2.58
N GLY A 38 -11.18 75.99 -1.46
CA GLY A 38 -10.36 74.77 -1.41
C GLY A 38 -11.12 73.54 -1.95
N PRO A 39 -10.43 72.41 -2.18
CA PRO A 39 -10.96 71.29 -2.95
C PRO A 39 -12.09 70.52 -2.25
N GLY A 40 -12.92 69.85 -3.05
CA GLY A 40 -14.18 69.25 -2.62
C GLY A 40 -14.05 68.01 -1.73
N LEU A 41 -14.93 67.92 -0.73
CA LEU A 41 -15.18 66.71 0.06
C LEU A 41 -16.23 65.83 -0.63
N SER A 42 -15.79 64.98 -1.56
CA SER A 42 -16.63 63.91 -2.10
C SER A 42 -15.79 62.84 -2.80
N ASP A 43 -15.02 62.06 -2.03
CA ASP A 43 -14.52 60.73 -2.41
C ASP A 43 -13.98 59.99 -1.17
N ALA A 44 -14.91 59.51 -0.32
CA ALA A 44 -14.59 58.66 0.84
C ALA A 44 -15.75 57.70 1.17
N VAL A 45 -16.35 57.09 0.16
CA VAL A 45 -17.35 56.03 0.33
C VAL A 45 -16.71 54.66 0.05
N GLY A 46 -16.36 53.99 1.15
CA GLY A 46 -16.37 52.53 1.31
C GLY A 46 -15.79 51.64 0.21
N ASN A 47 -14.63 51.03 0.51
CA ASN A 47 -14.42 49.62 0.16
C ASN A 47 -13.82 48.87 1.34
N SER A 48 -14.68 48.50 2.31
CA SER A 48 -14.34 47.50 3.32
C SER A 48 -14.20 46.16 2.63
N GLY A 49 -12.99 45.84 2.17
CA GLY A 49 -12.68 44.59 1.49
C GLY A 49 -13.06 43.41 2.36
N ALA A 50 -14.22 42.79 2.08
CA ALA A 50 -14.72 41.66 2.82
C ALA A 50 -13.73 40.50 2.67
N GLY A 51 -12.95 40.25 3.72
CA GLY A 51 -12.00 39.16 3.81
C GLY A 51 -12.72 37.84 3.71
N ARG A 52 -12.95 37.38 2.47
CA ARG A 52 -13.48 36.05 2.16
C ARG A 52 -12.48 35.03 2.68
N SER A 53 -12.62 34.63 3.93
CA SER A 53 -11.93 33.46 4.48
C SER A 53 -12.28 32.31 3.56
N ARG A 54 -11.28 31.88 2.79
CA ARG A 54 -11.43 30.91 1.72
C ARG A 54 -11.40 29.54 2.37
N TRP A 55 -12.48 29.21 3.10
CA TRP A 55 -12.75 27.87 3.59
C TRP A 55 -12.59 26.93 2.39
N LEU A 56 -11.50 26.17 2.40
CA LEU A 56 -11.28 25.13 1.41
C LEU A 56 -12.46 24.16 1.55
N PRO A 57 -13.19 23.84 0.47
CA PRO A 57 -14.31 22.94 0.59
C PRO A 57 -13.81 21.60 1.12
N PRO A 58 -14.57 20.88 1.97
CA PRO A 58 -14.09 19.66 2.62
C PRO A 58 -13.62 18.59 1.60
N PHE A 59 -14.20 18.61 0.40
CA PHE A 59 -13.74 17.80 -0.73
C PHE A 59 -12.31 18.11 -1.20
N ALA A 60 -11.86 19.37 -1.15
CA ALA A 60 -10.49 19.73 -1.50
C ALA A 60 -9.49 19.30 -0.42
N THR A 61 -9.85 19.34 0.86
CA THR A 61 -8.99 18.81 1.94
C THR A 61 -8.95 17.29 1.93
N ILE A 62 -10.06 16.62 1.64
CA ILE A 62 -10.11 15.15 1.47
C ILE A 62 -9.30 14.74 0.22
N ALA A 63 -9.46 15.44 -0.91
CA ALA A 63 -8.69 15.16 -2.12
C ALA A 63 -7.20 15.43 -1.93
N ALA A 64 -6.81 16.50 -1.22
CA ALA A 64 -5.40 16.75 -0.88
C ALA A 64 -4.84 15.67 0.07
N GLY A 65 -5.60 15.26 1.08
CA GLY A 65 -5.21 14.16 1.98
C GLY A 65 -5.07 12.82 1.25
N ALA A 66 -6.01 12.49 0.36
CA ALA A 66 -5.95 11.30 -0.49
C ALA A 66 -4.78 11.37 -1.49
N LEU A 67 -4.50 12.53 -2.09
CA LEU A 67 -3.36 12.73 -2.98
C LEU A 67 -2.03 12.60 -2.23
N ILE A 68 -1.91 13.19 -1.04
CA ILE A 68 -0.72 13.04 -0.17
C ILE A 68 -0.56 11.57 0.24
N TYR A 69 -1.65 10.88 0.61
CA TYR A 69 -1.62 9.45 0.91
C TYR A 69 -1.16 8.62 -0.29
N LEU A 70 -1.70 8.86 -1.50
CA LEU A 70 -1.29 8.16 -2.72
C LEU A 70 0.17 8.46 -3.11
N LEU A 71 0.65 9.68 -2.90
CA LEU A 71 2.05 10.07 -3.14
C LEU A 71 3.02 9.57 -2.07
N ALA A 72 2.54 9.28 -0.85
CA ALA A 72 3.34 8.83 0.29
C ALA A 72 3.12 7.34 0.66
N TYR A 73 2.28 6.62 -0.08
CA TYR A 73 1.94 5.22 0.23
C TYR A 73 3.17 4.31 0.20
N ASP A 74 4.05 4.50 -0.78
CA ASP A 74 5.35 3.80 -0.87
C ASP A 74 6.51 4.64 -0.29
N ALA A 75 6.23 5.60 0.60
CA ALA A 75 7.29 6.36 1.24
C ALA A 75 8.08 5.45 2.20
N PRO A 76 9.43 5.40 2.10
CA PRO A 76 10.25 4.48 2.90
C PRO A 76 10.10 4.73 4.41
N MET A 77 9.73 5.95 4.82
CA MET A 77 9.42 6.28 6.21
C MET A 77 8.18 5.54 6.74
N LEU A 78 7.13 5.36 5.92
CA LEU A 78 5.93 4.63 6.34
C LEU A 78 6.22 3.13 6.48
N ARG A 79 6.95 2.55 5.52
CA ARG A 79 7.36 1.13 5.56
C ARG A 79 8.27 0.84 6.76
N ALA A 80 9.21 1.73 7.07
CA ALA A 80 10.06 1.63 8.27
C ALA A 80 9.27 1.78 9.58
N LEU A 81 8.23 2.63 9.61
CA LEU A 81 7.34 2.74 10.76
C LEU A 81 6.50 1.47 10.94
N GLU A 82 5.92 0.96 9.86
CA GLU A 82 5.16 -0.30 9.86
C GLU A 82 6.02 -1.46 10.38
N GLY A 83 7.22 -1.65 9.83
CA GLY A 83 8.18 -2.66 10.28
C GLY A 83 8.48 -2.58 11.79
N ARG A 84 8.67 -1.37 12.34
CA ARG A 84 8.81 -1.18 13.80
C ARG A 84 7.54 -1.54 14.58
N THR A 85 6.36 -1.22 14.07
CA THR A 85 5.11 -1.63 14.74
C THR A 85 4.89 -3.14 14.72
N ILE A 86 5.34 -3.82 13.65
CA ILE A 86 5.35 -5.28 13.57
C ILE A 86 6.31 -5.86 14.61
N ASP A 87 7.57 -5.39 14.65
CA ASP A 87 8.57 -5.80 15.64
C ASP A 87 8.04 -5.64 17.08
N TRP A 88 7.43 -4.50 17.40
CA TRP A 88 6.82 -4.23 18.72
C TRP A 88 5.66 -5.18 19.05
N ARG A 89 4.79 -5.50 18.08
CA ARG A 89 3.69 -6.46 18.30
C ARG A 89 4.23 -7.87 18.58
N PHE A 90 5.27 -8.30 17.89
CA PHE A 90 5.92 -9.59 18.16
C PHE A 90 6.60 -9.62 19.53
N GLN A 91 7.29 -8.54 19.93
CA GLN A 91 7.87 -8.42 21.27
C GLN A 91 6.79 -8.42 22.37
N ALA A 92 5.70 -7.67 22.20
CA ALA A 92 4.61 -7.60 23.16
C ALA A 92 3.81 -8.90 23.27
N ARG A 93 3.69 -9.68 22.18
CA ARG A 93 3.13 -11.04 22.19
C ARG A 93 4.02 -12.02 22.95
N GLY A 94 5.33 -11.79 22.95
CA GLY A 94 6.33 -12.68 23.53
C GLY A 94 6.66 -13.90 22.67
N ALA A 95 7.54 -14.76 23.19
CA ALA A 95 7.91 -16.01 22.56
C ALA A 95 6.74 -17.01 22.64
N ALA A 96 6.32 -17.54 21.49
CA ALA A 96 5.41 -18.68 21.44
C ALA A 96 6.24 -19.96 21.52
N THR A 97 5.88 -20.87 22.42
CA THR A 97 6.39 -22.24 22.40
C THR A 97 5.81 -22.97 21.19
N ALA A 98 6.65 -23.61 20.39
CA ALA A 98 6.18 -24.56 19.38
C ALA A 98 5.40 -25.68 20.08
N GLY A 99 4.26 -26.08 19.50
CA GLY A 99 3.51 -27.23 19.99
C GLY A 99 4.16 -28.55 19.53
N PRO A 100 3.72 -29.69 20.10
CA PRO A 100 4.27 -31.01 19.77
C PRO A 100 3.94 -31.48 18.34
N GLU A 101 3.10 -30.76 17.60
CA GLU A 101 2.69 -31.07 16.23
C GLU A 101 3.74 -30.80 15.15
N VAL A 102 4.83 -30.08 15.45
CA VAL A 102 5.93 -29.80 14.50
C VAL A 102 7.22 -30.48 14.94
N LEU A 103 7.74 -31.37 14.10
CA LEU A 103 9.07 -31.98 14.25
C LEU A 103 10.04 -31.34 13.24
N LEU A 104 11.17 -30.83 13.71
CA LEU A 104 12.28 -30.39 12.86
C LEU A 104 13.32 -31.51 12.79
N VAL A 105 13.51 -32.07 11.60
CA VAL A 105 14.61 -33.02 11.32
C VAL A 105 15.77 -32.21 10.75
N LEU A 106 16.82 -32.03 11.56
CA LEU A 106 18.00 -31.27 11.17
C LEU A 106 19.03 -32.18 10.49
N ILE A 107 19.71 -31.64 9.46
CA ILE A 107 20.86 -32.26 8.82
C ILE A 107 22.10 -31.54 9.36
N ASP A 108 22.94 -32.26 10.09
CA ASP A 108 24.21 -31.75 10.63
C ASP A 108 25.43 -32.40 9.97
N ASP A 109 26.64 -31.92 10.29
CA ASP A 109 27.89 -32.46 9.76
C ASP A 109 28.06 -33.96 10.05
N SER A 110 27.53 -34.44 11.19
CA SER A 110 27.60 -35.86 11.58
C SER A 110 26.70 -36.72 10.69
N SER A 111 25.51 -36.23 10.38
CA SER A 111 24.54 -36.82 9.47
C SER A 111 25.12 -36.89 8.06
N ILE A 112 25.67 -35.78 7.56
CA ILE A 112 26.34 -35.70 6.26
C ILE A 112 27.50 -36.69 6.17
N ALA A 113 28.37 -36.75 7.18
CA ALA A 113 29.50 -37.69 7.23
C ALA A 113 29.03 -39.16 7.22
N SER A 114 27.97 -39.49 7.96
CA SER A 114 27.38 -40.84 8.00
C SER A 114 26.69 -41.25 6.68
N ALA A 115 26.14 -40.27 5.96
CA ALA A 115 25.46 -40.47 4.67
C ALA A 115 26.41 -40.57 3.46
N GLY A 116 27.72 -40.41 3.66
CA GLY A 116 28.74 -40.48 2.60
C GLY A 116 29.14 -39.14 1.99
N GLY A 117 28.71 -38.01 2.59
CA GLY A 117 29.08 -36.65 2.16
C GLY A 117 27.92 -35.83 1.62
N TRP A 118 28.26 -34.65 1.11
CA TRP A 118 27.33 -33.71 0.46
C TRP A 118 27.58 -33.69 -1.06
N PRO A 119 26.53 -33.65 -1.92
CA PRO A 119 25.10 -33.66 -1.59
C PRO A 119 24.63 -35.01 -1.04
N LEU A 120 23.58 -34.98 -0.19
CA LEU A 120 23.00 -36.21 0.36
C LEU A 120 22.47 -37.12 -0.75
N PRO A 121 22.74 -38.44 -0.71
CA PRO A 121 22.19 -39.37 -1.68
C PRO A 121 20.66 -39.38 -1.67
N ARG A 122 20.03 -39.36 -2.86
CA ARG A 122 18.56 -39.33 -3.02
C ARG A 122 17.84 -40.44 -2.23
N ARG A 123 18.47 -41.61 -2.11
CA ARG A 123 17.98 -42.72 -1.30
C ARG A 123 17.83 -42.37 0.19
N VAL A 124 18.78 -41.64 0.77
CA VAL A 124 18.71 -41.21 2.18
C VAL A 124 17.49 -40.33 2.41
N LEU A 125 17.18 -39.43 1.47
CA LEU A 125 15.97 -38.61 1.52
C LEU A 125 14.69 -39.46 1.35
N ALA A 126 14.70 -40.45 0.45
CA ALA A 126 13.56 -41.35 0.21
C ALA A 126 13.26 -42.26 1.41
N ASP A 127 14.30 -42.78 2.06
CA ASP A 127 14.21 -43.59 3.27
C ASP A 127 13.75 -42.71 4.47
N ALA A 128 14.20 -41.44 4.56
CA ALA A 128 13.73 -40.49 5.58
C ALA A 128 12.25 -40.10 5.42
N VAL A 129 11.79 -39.81 4.19
CA VAL A 129 10.36 -39.58 3.89
C VAL A 129 9.50 -40.78 4.32
N THR A 130 9.96 -42.00 4.01
CA THR A 130 9.28 -43.23 4.43
C THR A 130 9.20 -43.33 5.95
N ALA A 131 10.33 -43.14 6.66
CA ALA A 131 10.37 -43.23 8.12
C ALA A 131 9.47 -42.19 8.82
N LEU A 132 9.37 -40.98 8.27
CA LEU A 132 8.47 -39.94 8.78
C LEU A 132 6.99 -40.28 8.55
N ARG A 133 6.66 -40.81 7.37
CA ARG A 133 5.29 -41.27 7.05
C ARG A 133 4.87 -42.44 7.93
N ASP A 134 5.75 -43.44 8.11
CA ASP A 134 5.54 -44.59 9.00
C ASP A 134 5.41 -44.16 10.48
N ALA A 135 6.07 -43.07 10.88
CA ALA A 135 5.91 -42.45 12.20
C ALA A 135 4.60 -41.62 12.36
N GLY A 136 3.76 -41.53 11.32
CA GLY A 136 2.47 -40.85 11.35
C GLY A 136 2.53 -39.35 11.02
N ALA A 137 3.58 -38.86 10.34
CA ALA A 137 3.61 -37.50 9.83
C ALA A 137 2.44 -37.27 8.86
N ARG A 138 1.65 -36.21 9.09
CA ARG A 138 0.53 -35.84 8.20
C ARG A 138 0.97 -35.04 6.97
N VAL A 139 2.05 -34.28 7.11
CA VAL A 139 2.68 -33.48 6.04
C VAL A 139 4.18 -33.51 6.28
N ILE A 140 4.96 -33.70 5.21
CA ILE A 140 6.41 -33.72 5.23
C ILE A 140 6.91 -32.61 4.30
N ALA A 141 7.47 -31.54 4.86
CA ALA A 141 8.12 -30.48 4.07
C ALA A 141 9.63 -30.75 3.97
N LEU A 142 10.16 -30.78 2.74
CA LEU A 142 11.60 -30.80 2.52
C LEU A 142 12.13 -29.37 2.40
N ASP A 143 13.24 -29.05 3.09
CA ASP A 143 13.94 -27.77 2.97
C ASP A 143 15.32 -27.97 2.30
N LEU A 144 15.28 -28.56 1.10
CA LEU A 144 16.44 -28.84 0.26
C LEU A 144 16.08 -28.55 -1.20
N LEU A 145 16.78 -27.61 -1.84
CA LEU A 145 16.55 -27.29 -3.24
C LEU A 145 17.12 -28.40 -4.15
N LEU A 146 16.24 -29.28 -4.66
CA LEU A 146 16.63 -30.45 -5.43
C LEU A 146 16.60 -30.19 -6.94
N ALA A 147 17.25 -29.11 -7.39
CA ALA A 147 17.24 -28.70 -8.80
C ALA A 147 17.96 -29.70 -9.73
N ASP A 148 19.16 -30.13 -9.32
CA ASP A 148 20.01 -30.98 -10.15
C ASP A 148 19.63 -32.47 -10.03
N PRO A 149 19.44 -33.19 -11.16
CA PRO A 149 19.25 -34.63 -11.13
C PRO A 149 20.54 -35.35 -10.69
N GLN A 150 20.38 -36.46 -9.97
CA GLN A 150 21.44 -37.35 -9.50
C GLN A 150 21.39 -38.75 -10.17
N GLY A 151 20.54 -38.93 -11.19
CA GLY A 151 20.48 -40.16 -11.99
C GLY A 151 19.52 -41.19 -11.41
N GLU A 152 19.90 -42.48 -11.41
CA GLU A 152 18.99 -43.58 -11.02
C GLU A 152 18.39 -43.41 -9.61
N GLY A 153 19.14 -42.78 -8.69
CA GLY A 153 18.67 -42.52 -7.33
C GLY A 153 17.48 -41.55 -7.23
N ASP A 154 17.29 -40.67 -8.23
CA ASP A 154 16.17 -39.72 -8.26
C ASP A 154 14.82 -40.44 -8.30
N MET A 155 14.73 -41.57 -9.02
CA MET A 155 13.46 -42.27 -9.23
C MET A 155 12.91 -42.94 -7.97
N GLU A 156 13.77 -43.38 -7.05
CA GLU A 156 13.30 -43.89 -5.76
C GLU A 156 12.75 -42.77 -4.88
N LEU A 157 13.36 -41.58 -4.90
CA LEU A 157 12.82 -40.41 -4.21
C LEU A 157 11.46 -40.01 -4.81
N VAL A 158 11.36 -39.88 -6.13
CA VAL A 158 10.09 -39.60 -6.84
C VAL A 158 9.00 -40.60 -6.45
N ARG A 159 9.34 -41.90 -6.35
CA ARG A 159 8.39 -42.97 -6.00
C ARG A 159 7.93 -42.92 -4.53
N ARG A 160 8.79 -42.52 -3.59
CA ARG A 160 8.39 -42.36 -2.17
C ARG A 160 7.61 -41.08 -1.93
N VAL A 161 7.97 -40.02 -2.64
CA VAL A 161 7.33 -38.71 -2.55
C VAL A 161 5.92 -38.78 -3.14
N GLY A 162 5.79 -39.15 -4.42
CA GLY A 162 4.48 -39.29 -5.09
C GLY A 162 3.73 -40.59 -4.78
N ALA A 163 3.88 -41.12 -3.56
CA ALA A 163 3.08 -42.22 -3.07
C ALA A 163 1.72 -41.74 -2.53
N ASP A 164 1.72 -40.55 -1.90
CA ASP A 164 0.59 -39.88 -1.27
C ASP A 164 0.76 -38.35 -1.45
N ASP A 165 -0.34 -37.59 -1.32
CA ASP A 165 -0.32 -36.11 -1.40
C ASP A 165 0.11 -35.45 -0.06
N ASP A 166 1.14 -35.99 0.61
CA ASP A 166 1.60 -35.55 1.94
C ASP A 166 2.98 -34.87 1.93
N VAL A 167 3.70 -34.86 0.81
CA VAL A 167 5.04 -34.27 0.71
C VAL A 167 5.04 -32.95 -0.07
N VAL A 168 5.60 -31.91 0.56
CA VAL A 168 5.86 -30.61 -0.04
C VAL A 168 7.35 -30.47 -0.36
N VAL A 169 7.68 -30.18 -1.62
CA VAL A 169 9.05 -30.02 -2.13
C VAL A 169 9.31 -28.54 -2.47
N PRO A 170 10.51 -28.00 -2.18
CA PRO A 170 10.74 -26.57 -2.33
C PRO A 170 11.19 -26.17 -3.73
N PHE A 171 10.77 -25.00 -4.16
CA PHE A 171 11.41 -24.20 -5.21
C PHE A 171 11.92 -22.87 -4.61
N ALA A 172 12.83 -22.19 -5.31
CA ALA A 172 13.30 -20.84 -4.97
C ALA A 172 12.93 -19.84 -6.08
N PHE A 173 12.81 -18.55 -5.80
CA PHE A 173 12.69 -17.52 -6.85
C PHE A 173 14.07 -17.06 -7.32
N VAL A 174 14.10 -16.40 -8.48
CA VAL A 174 15.31 -15.75 -9.01
C VAL A 174 14.97 -14.30 -9.36
N PHE A 175 15.65 -13.36 -8.69
CA PHE A 175 15.30 -11.94 -8.70
C PHE A 175 16.19 -11.05 -9.59
N ASP A 176 17.30 -11.59 -10.11
CA ASP A 176 18.24 -10.90 -10.99
C ASP A 176 17.97 -11.11 -12.50
N GLY A 177 16.89 -11.84 -12.83
CA GLY A 177 16.48 -12.13 -14.20
C GLY A 177 16.91 -13.51 -14.73
N GLY A 178 17.57 -14.34 -13.90
CA GLY A 178 17.74 -15.77 -14.18
C GLY A 178 16.51 -16.63 -13.85
N GLY A 179 16.72 -17.95 -13.82
CA GLY A 179 15.71 -18.95 -13.46
C GLY A 179 14.89 -19.51 -14.63
N GLU A 180 14.21 -20.63 -14.39
CA GLU A 180 13.23 -21.20 -15.33
C GLU A 180 11.86 -20.54 -15.14
N ARG A 181 10.99 -20.62 -16.15
CA ARG A 181 9.58 -20.26 -16.01
C ARG A 181 8.92 -21.17 -14.96
N ALA A 182 8.16 -20.59 -14.04
CA ALA A 182 7.47 -21.32 -12.99
C ALA A 182 6.63 -22.51 -13.54
N PRO A 183 6.77 -23.72 -12.94
CA PRO A 183 5.96 -24.89 -13.30
C PRO A 183 4.45 -24.62 -13.21
N PRO A 184 3.60 -25.37 -13.95
CA PRO A 184 2.16 -25.16 -13.96
C PRO A 184 1.52 -25.09 -12.56
N ALA A 185 1.78 -26.07 -11.69
CA ALA A 185 1.20 -26.08 -10.35
C ALA A 185 1.67 -24.91 -9.46
N VAL A 186 2.89 -24.39 -9.65
CA VAL A 186 3.34 -23.14 -8.98
C VAL A 186 2.54 -21.93 -9.51
N ARG A 187 2.31 -21.86 -10.82
CA ARG A 187 1.55 -20.77 -11.45
C ARG A 187 0.05 -20.82 -11.13
N GLU A 188 -0.50 -22.01 -10.92
CA GLU A 188 -1.90 -22.22 -10.55
C GLU A 188 -2.17 -21.88 -9.07
N ALA A 189 -1.18 -22.05 -8.20
CA ALA A 189 -1.22 -21.63 -6.79
C ALA A 189 -0.83 -20.15 -6.56
N ALA A 190 -0.22 -19.47 -7.54
CA ALA A 190 0.30 -18.12 -7.39
C ALA A 190 -0.81 -17.06 -7.29
N VAL A 191 -0.59 -16.04 -6.46
CA VAL A 191 -1.44 -14.85 -6.41
C VAL A 191 -0.95 -13.81 -7.42
N ASP A 192 -1.79 -13.50 -8.41
CA ASP A 192 -1.50 -12.46 -9.41
C ASP A 192 -1.48 -11.06 -8.77
N ILE A 193 -0.34 -10.36 -8.90
CA ILE A 193 -0.21 -8.95 -8.50
C ILE A 193 -0.38 -8.06 -9.73
N ARG A 194 -1.58 -7.46 -9.85
CA ARG A 194 -1.76 -6.25 -10.67
C ARG A 194 -0.87 -5.14 -10.11
N GLN A 195 0.23 -4.85 -10.80
CA GLN A 195 1.27 -3.95 -10.31
C GLN A 195 0.73 -2.60 -9.80
N GLY A 196 1.00 -2.32 -8.53
CA GLY A 196 1.03 -0.96 -8.00
C GLY A 196 2.37 -0.30 -8.31
N ILE A 197 2.38 1.04 -8.35
CA ILE A 197 3.59 1.84 -8.59
C ILE A 197 4.57 1.61 -7.43
N GLY A 198 5.64 0.84 -7.66
CA GLY A 198 6.61 0.50 -6.59
C GLY A 198 7.09 -0.97 -6.58
N ALA A 199 7.32 -1.59 -7.75
CA ALA A 199 7.91 -2.93 -7.83
C ALA A 199 9.30 -2.86 -8.49
N GLY A 200 10.36 -2.83 -7.65
CA GLY A 200 11.74 -2.92 -8.11
C GLY A 200 12.09 -4.34 -8.58
N GLY A 201 12.69 -4.42 -9.77
CA GLY A 201 13.23 -5.63 -10.39
C GLY A 201 12.19 -6.48 -11.13
N GLY A 202 12.50 -6.88 -12.37
CA GLY A 202 11.74 -7.92 -13.07
C GLY A 202 12.06 -9.29 -12.48
N ARG A 203 11.15 -9.85 -11.70
CA ARG A 203 11.34 -11.07 -10.90
C ARG A 203 11.01 -12.31 -11.75
N GLY A 204 11.90 -12.64 -12.68
CA GLY A 204 11.55 -13.38 -13.89
C GLY A 204 11.36 -14.90 -13.78
N GLY A 205 11.96 -15.56 -12.79
CA GLY A 205 12.05 -17.03 -12.79
C GLY A 205 12.04 -17.67 -11.42
N VAL A 206 12.01 -19.00 -11.43
CA VAL A 206 12.20 -19.88 -10.27
C VAL A 206 13.29 -20.91 -10.55
N VAL A 207 13.85 -21.49 -9.50
CA VAL A 207 14.57 -22.76 -9.57
C VAL A 207 13.63 -23.84 -9.03
N PRO A 208 12.99 -24.65 -9.90
CA PRO A 208 12.17 -25.77 -9.47
C PRO A 208 13.05 -26.96 -9.05
N PRO A 209 12.50 -27.95 -8.32
CA PRO A 209 13.15 -29.26 -8.21
C PRO A 209 13.18 -29.96 -9.57
N PHE A 210 14.03 -30.99 -9.72
CA PHE A 210 14.20 -31.68 -10.99
C PHE A 210 12.85 -32.19 -11.57
N PRO A 211 12.64 -32.19 -12.90
CA PRO A 211 11.29 -32.22 -13.48
C PRO A 211 10.41 -33.44 -13.13
N ALA A 212 11.01 -34.57 -12.76
CA ALA A 212 10.26 -35.75 -12.31
C ALA A 212 9.68 -35.57 -10.90
N LEU A 213 10.41 -34.91 -9.99
CA LEU A 213 9.95 -34.60 -8.64
C LEU A 213 8.92 -33.47 -8.63
N ALA A 214 9.12 -32.43 -9.45
CA ALA A 214 8.17 -31.32 -9.61
C ALA A 214 6.78 -31.74 -10.12
N ARG A 215 6.63 -32.97 -10.64
CA ARG A 215 5.34 -33.56 -11.07
C ARG A 215 4.75 -34.57 -10.09
N ALA A 216 5.51 -34.97 -9.07
CA ALA A 216 5.17 -36.05 -8.15
C ALA A 216 4.91 -35.56 -6.71
N ALA A 217 4.97 -34.24 -6.47
CA ALA A 217 4.86 -33.64 -5.16
C ALA A 217 4.09 -32.33 -5.21
N GLU A 218 3.53 -31.90 -4.07
CA GLU A 218 3.11 -30.52 -3.90
C GLU A 218 4.35 -29.60 -3.83
N MET A 219 4.23 -28.35 -4.28
CA MET A 219 5.34 -27.41 -4.34
C MET A 219 5.14 -26.22 -3.40
N GLY A 220 6.12 -25.98 -2.52
CA GLY A 220 6.22 -24.79 -1.68
C GLY A 220 7.44 -23.94 -2.06
N HIS A 221 7.52 -22.69 -1.60
CA HIS A 221 8.73 -21.87 -1.79
C HIS A 221 9.62 -21.91 -0.54
N ALA A 222 10.91 -22.22 -0.68
CA ALA A 222 11.90 -22.15 0.39
C ALA A 222 12.77 -20.90 0.21
N GLU A 223 12.19 -19.73 0.48
CA GLU A 223 12.91 -18.47 0.34
C GLU A 223 12.57 -17.44 1.42
N VAL A 224 13.62 -16.77 1.87
CA VAL A 224 13.63 -15.77 2.94
C VAL A 224 14.24 -14.49 2.38
N ILE A 225 13.41 -13.58 1.87
CA ILE A 225 13.88 -12.22 1.58
C ILE A 225 13.91 -11.44 2.90
N VAL A 226 15.12 -11.09 3.32
CA VAL A 226 15.30 -10.17 4.45
C VAL A 226 15.09 -8.72 4.01
N ASP A 227 14.47 -7.94 4.89
CA ASP A 227 14.31 -6.49 4.75
C ASP A 227 15.69 -5.79 4.81
N ALA A 228 15.76 -4.49 4.47
CA ALA A 228 17.01 -3.74 4.38
C ALA A 228 17.78 -3.63 5.71
N ASP A 229 17.13 -3.90 6.86
CA ASP A 229 17.74 -4.03 8.19
C ASP A 229 18.03 -5.49 8.60
N ASN A 230 18.11 -6.40 7.61
CA ASN A 230 18.41 -7.82 7.74
C ASN A 230 17.42 -8.59 8.63
N ARG A 231 16.13 -8.25 8.55
CA ARG A 231 15.04 -8.89 9.31
C ARG A 231 13.98 -9.46 8.39
N LEU A 232 13.49 -10.65 8.69
CA LEU A 232 12.35 -11.24 8.00
C LEU A 232 11.05 -10.64 8.53
N ARG A 233 10.32 -9.91 7.68
CA ARG A 233 8.98 -9.36 7.98
C ARG A 233 7.91 -9.70 6.95
N PHE A 234 8.30 -10.04 5.72
CA PHE A 234 7.40 -10.23 4.60
C PHE A 234 7.67 -11.59 3.94
N LEU A 235 6.61 -12.31 3.61
CA LEU A 235 6.65 -13.49 2.74
C LEU A 235 6.21 -13.05 1.34
N HIS A 236 7.03 -13.33 0.33
CA HIS A 236 6.76 -12.94 -1.05
C HIS A 236 6.05 -14.07 -1.80
N ALA A 237 4.73 -14.16 -1.63
CA ALA A 237 3.88 -15.21 -2.21
C ALA A 237 3.47 -14.95 -3.68
N ALA A 238 4.27 -14.22 -4.47
CA ALA A 238 3.84 -13.68 -5.76
C ALA A 238 4.91 -13.76 -6.86
N ILE A 239 4.44 -14.20 -8.03
CA ILE A 239 5.20 -14.27 -9.28
C ILE A 239 4.61 -13.23 -10.22
N PRO A 240 5.41 -12.34 -10.84
CA PRO A 240 4.90 -11.45 -11.88
C PRO A 240 4.53 -12.27 -13.13
N HIS A 241 3.40 -11.94 -13.74
CA HIS A 241 2.96 -12.46 -15.04
C HIS A 241 3.33 -11.55 -16.20
#